data_AF-A0A511Y680-F1
#
_entry.id   AF-A0A511Y680-F1
#
_cell.length_a   1.000
_cell.length_b   1.000
_cell.length_c   1.000
_cell.angle_alpha   90.00
_cell.angle_beta   90.00
_cell.angle_gamma   90.00
#
_symmetry.space_group_name_H-M   'P 1'
#
loop_
_entity.id
_entity.type
_entity.pdbx_description
1 polymer ?
#
loop_
_entity_poly.entity_id
_entity_poly.type
_entity_poly.pdbx_seq_one_letter_code
_entity_poly.pdbx_strand_id
1 'polypeptide(L)'
;MKTLFFTLLTILIVGTSNAQTKNSMNNTKPYTILVLMNATSKWLSLSRDERSIFFESNITPIFKKVGKTTKVKLYDSEYFHSKTSDFMMITTTNLEDYKLLMELLRDSKIYGEPYFDIIDIIVGQENLFEDFNEKFKKEN
;
A
#
# COMPACT_ATOMS: atom_id res chain seq x y z
N MET A 1 -74.70 3.09 -34.20
CA MET A 1 -74.01 4.37 -33.96
C MET A 1 -72.52 4.11 -33.90
N LYS A 2 -71.78 4.70 -34.85
CA LYS A 2 -70.37 5.16 -34.82
C LYS A 2 -69.25 4.18 -34.39
N THR A 3 -68.64 3.58 -35.41
CA THR A 3 -67.19 3.44 -35.69
C THR A 3 -66.17 4.01 -34.70
N LEU A 4 -65.08 3.26 -34.43
CA LEU A 4 -63.75 3.80 -34.07
C LEU A 4 -62.67 2.75 -34.44
N PHE A 5 -62.12 2.82 -35.65
CA PHE A 5 -60.78 3.32 -36.01
C PHE A 5 -59.58 2.52 -35.47
N PHE A 6 -58.92 1.85 -36.44
CA PHE A 6 -57.56 1.32 -36.40
C PHE A 6 -56.54 2.44 -36.11
N THR A 7 -55.57 2.16 -35.25
CA THR A 7 -54.22 2.72 -35.38
C THR A 7 -53.18 1.75 -34.82
N LEU A 8 -52.36 1.27 -35.75
CA LEU A 8 -51.14 0.51 -35.54
C LEU A 8 -50.05 1.48 -35.03
N LEU A 9 -49.44 1.21 -33.88
CA LEU A 9 -48.22 1.90 -33.47
C LEU A 9 -47.21 0.87 -32.96
N THR A 10 -46.35 0.46 -33.88
CA THR A 10 -45.10 -0.25 -33.62
C THR A 10 -44.16 0.69 -32.86
N ILE A 11 -43.97 0.44 -31.57
CA ILE A 11 -42.89 1.08 -30.80
C ILE A 11 -41.65 0.20 -30.94
N LEU A 12 -40.74 0.62 -31.83
CA LEU A 12 -39.33 0.21 -31.80
C LEU A 12 -38.76 0.66 -30.46
N ILE A 13 -38.56 -0.26 -29.51
CA ILE A 13 -37.66 -0.01 -28.39
C ILE A 13 -36.26 -0.37 -28.87
N VAL A 14 -35.54 0.67 -29.26
CA VAL A 14 -34.10 0.68 -29.52
C VAL A 14 -33.41 0.03 -28.34
N GLY A 15 -32.60 -0.99 -28.62
CA GLY A 15 -31.79 -1.68 -27.61
C GLY A 15 -30.93 -0.68 -26.85
N THR A 16 -31.29 -0.40 -25.61
CA THR A 16 -30.33 0.11 -24.63
C THR A 16 -29.39 -1.04 -24.34
N SER A 17 -28.25 -1.03 -25.03
CA SER A 17 -27.08 -1.78 -24.64
C SER A 17 -26.84 -1.49 -23.16
N ASN A 18 -27.08 -2.50 -22.32
CA ASN A 18 -26.51 -2.58 -21.00
C ASN A 18 -24.99 -2.58 -21.19
N ALA A 19 -24.39 -1.40 -21.32
CA ALA A 19 -23.06 -1.17 -20.82
C ALA A 19 -23.18 -1.30 -19.30
N GLN A 20 -23.30 -2.55 -18.83
CA GLN A 20 -22.69 -2.92 -17.56
C GLN A 20 -21.24 -2.46 -17.71
N THR A 21 -20.95 -1.27 -17.18
CA THR A 21 -19.64 -0.96 -16.65
C THR A 21 -19.31 -2.13 -15.75
N LYS A 22 -18.64 -3.11 -16.34
CA LYS A 22 -18.01 -4.20 -15.65
C LYS A 22 -17.01 -3.48 -14.78
N ASN A 23 -17.43 -3.15 -13.56
CA ASN A 23 -16.53 -2.89 -12.45
C ASN A 23 -15.81 -4.23 -12.28
N SER A 24 -14.84 -4.48 -13.16
CA SER A 24 -13.72 -5.34 -12.89
C SER A 24 -13.16 -4.72 -11.62
N MET A 25 -13.54 -5.27 -10.47
CA MET A 25 -12.77 -5.08 -9.27
C MET A 25 -11.37 -5.54 -9.67
N ASN A 26 -10.53 -4.58 -10.07
CA ASN A 26 -9.12 -4.81 -10.23
C ASN A 26 -8.68 -5.18 -8.84
N ASN A 27 -8.58 -6.47 -8.59
CA ASN A 27 -8.13 -7.05 -7.33
C ASN A 27 -6.64 -6.75 -7.26
N THR A 28 -6.33 -5.47 -7.02
CA THR A 28 -4.98 -4.93 -7.10
C THR A 28 -4.26 -5.51 -5.91
N LYS A 29 -3.33 -6.42 -6.20
CA LYS A 29 -2.54 -7.09 -5.16
C LYS A 29 -1.86 -6.02 -4.30
N PRO A 30 -1.79 -6.19 -2.97
CA PRO A 30 -1.10 -5.23 -2.11
C PRO A 30 0.35 -5.04 -2.55
N TYR A 31 0.88 -3.84 -2.35
CA TYR A 31 2.31 -3.60 -2.44
C TYR A 31 2.99 -4.17 -1.21
N THR A 32 4.15 -4.79 -1.42
CA THR A 32 5.12 -5.16 -0.38
C THR A 32 6.34 -4.29 -0.59
N ILE A 33 6.75 -3.60 0.48
CA ILE A 33 7.81 -2.60 0.47
C ILE A 33 8.79 -2.96 1.57
N LEU A 34 10.04 -3.20 1.20
CA LEU A 34 11.14 -3.35 2.15
C LEU A 34 11.84 -2.01 2.29
N VAL A 35 12.00 -1.54 3.52
CA VAL A 35 12.82 -0.37 3.84
C VAL A 35 14.03 -0.87 4.62
N LEU A 36 15.20 -0.85 4.00
CA LEU A 36 16.45 -1.25 4.63
C LEU A 36 17.05 -0.06 5.35
N MET A 37 17.54 -0.27 6.57
CA MET A 37 18.02 0.82 7.41
C MET A 37 19.19 0.41 8.31
N ASN A 38 19.95 1.41 8.73
CA ASN A 38 21.02 1.26 9.70
C ASN A 38 20.80 2.17 10.90
N ALA A 39 20.81 1.59 12.10
CA ALA A 39 20.83 2.35 13.35
C ALA A 39 22.11 3.20 13.43
N THR A 40 21.95 4.50 13.70
CA THR A 40 23.10 5.41 13.84
C THR A 40 23.62 5.42 15.27
N SER A 41 24.79 6.03 15.48
CA SER A 41 25.34 6.24 16.82
C SER A 41 24.40 7.04 17.73
N LYS A 42 23.56 7.93 17.20
CA LYS A 42 22.57 8.68 17.98
C LYS A 42 21.54 7.74 18.60
N TRP A 43 20.98 6.82 17.81
CA TRP A 43 20.04 5.81 18.31
C TRP A 43 20.69 4.87 19.33
N LEU A 44 21.90 4.40 19.02
CA LEU A 44 22.61 3.44 19.85
C LEU A 44 23.11 4.05 21.17
N SER A 45 23.27 5.38 21.23
CA SER A 45 23.63 6.09 22.45
C SER A 45 22.49 6.18 23.48
N LEU A 46 21.23 6.01 23.05
CA LEU A 46 20.07 5.99 23.94
C LEU A 46 20.09 4.71 24.78
N SER A 47 19.58 4.80 26.00
CA SER A 47 19.24 3.62 26.81
C SER A 47 18.06 2.85 26.19
N ARG A 48 17.90 1.58 26.59
CA ARG A 48 16.78 0.73 26.15
C ARG A 48 15.41 1.34 26.53
N ASP A 49 15.33 1.98 27.69
CA ASP A 49 14.08 2.61 28.16
C ASP A 49 13.74 3.85 27.34
N GLU A 50 14.73 4.70 27.03
CA GLU A 50 14.52 5.85 26.15
C GLU A 50 14.06 5.43 24.75
N ARG A 51 14.63 4.36 24.19
CA ARG A 51 14.20 3.81 22.90
C ARG A 51 12.76 3.29 22.96
N SER A 52 12.40 2.56 24.02
CA SER A 52 11.04 2.05 24.23
C SER A 52 10.02 3.19 24.37
N ILE A 53 10.32 4.20 25.19
CA ILE A 53 9.48 5.39 25.38
C ILE A 53 9.31 6.14 24.08
N PHE A 54 10.40 6.35 23.33
CA PHE A 54 10.37 7.00 22.03
C PHE A 54 9.46 6.24 21.07
N PHE A 55 9.64 4.92 20.97
CA PHE A 55 8.85 4.08 20.08
C PHE A 55 7.36 4.16 20.39
N GLU A 56 6.97 3.95 21.65
CA GLU A 56 5.56 3.98 22.06
C GLU A 56 4.91 5.35 21.90
N SER A 57 5.65 6.42 22.19
CA SER A 57 5.08 7.78 22.20
C SER A 57 5.08 8.43 20.82
N ASN A 58 6.01 8.06 19.93
CA ASN A 58 6.21 8.75 18.65
C ASN A 58 5.92 7.84 17.44
N ILE A 59 6.30 6.57 17.49
CA ILE A 59 6.25 5.67 16.32
C ILE A 59 4.94 4.87 16.29
N THR A 60 4.54 4.27 17.42
CA THR A 60 3.27 3.53 17.53
C THR A 60 2.05 4.34 17.05
N PRO A 61 1.91 5.65 17.36
CA PRO A 61 0.80 6.46 16.85
C PRO A 61 0.80 6.63 15.33
N ILE A 62 1.99 6.74 14.71
CA ILE A 62 2.13 6.84 13.24
C ILE A 62 1.62 5.56 12.59
N PHE A 63 2.05 4.39 13.09
CA PHE A 63 1.60 3.09 12.57
C PHE A 63 0.08 2.91 12.73
N LYS A 64 -0.48 3.30 13.87
CA LYS A 64 -1.94 3.27 14.09
C LYS A 64 -2.70 4.16 13.09
N LYS A 65 -2.15 5.33 12.74
CA LYS A 65 -2.80 6.29 11.82
C LYS A 65 -3.02 5.72 10.43
N VAL A 66 -2.06 4.95 9.91
CA VAL A 66 -2.11 4.32 8.56
C VAL A 66 -2.61 2.87 8.59
N GLY A 67 -2.87 2.32 9.79
CA GLY A 67 -3.08 0.90 10.05
C GLY A 67 -4.30 0.25 9.38
N LYS A 68 -5.21 1.05 8.79
CA LYS A 68 -6.37 0.53 8.06
C LYS A 68 -6.00 -0.17 6.76
N THR A 69 -4.98 0.33 6.07
CA THR A 69 -4.56 -0.14 4.74
C THR A 69 -3.10 -0.59 4.73
N THR A 70 -2.29 -0.10 5.68
CA THR A 70 -0.85 -0.29 5.74
C THR A 70 -0.46 -1.07 6.99
N LYS A 71 0.25 -2.19 6.81
CA LYS A 71 0.78 -3.03 7.89
C LYS A 71 2.29 -2.94 7.88
N VAL A 72 2.89 -2.70 9.05
CA VAL A 72 4.35 -2.60 9.23
C VAL A 72 4.81 -3.75 10.11
N LYS A 73 5.90 -4.41 9.72
CA LYS A 73 6.65 -5.37 10.53
C LYS A 73 8.11 -4.94 10.59
N LEU A 74 8.70 -5.00 11.76
CA LEU A 74 10.09 -4.61 12.01
C LEU A 74 10.94 -5.86 12.24
N TYR A 75 12.16 -5.85 11.75
CA TYR A 75 13.08 -6.98 11.83
C TYR A 75 14.50 -6.51 12.12
N ASP A 76 15.14 -7.23 13.03
CA ASP A 76 16.55 -7.11 13.38
C ASP A 76 17.40 -7.92 12.37
N SER A 77 18.51 -7.33 11.92
CA SER A 77 19.41 -7.90 10.92
C SER A 77 20.89 -7.71 11.25
N GLU A 78 21.22 -7.01 12.35
CA GLU A 78 22.56 -6.52 12.67
C GLU A 78 23.59 -7.62 12.93
N TYR A 79 23.15 -8.83 13.28
CA TYR A 79 24.03 -10.00 13.44
C TYR A 79 23.98 -10.95 12.23
N PHE A 80 23.16 -10.66 11.22
CA PHE A 80 22.89 -11.52 10.06
C PHE A 80 23.35 -10.91 8.73
N HIS A 81 23.41 -9.59 8.60
CA HIS A 81 23.79 -8.91 7.38
C HIS A 81 24.73 -7.71 7.65
N SER A 82 25.82 -7.62 6.89
CA SER A 82 26.88 -6.63 7.17
C SER A 82 26.55 -5.20 6.77
N LYS A 83 25.56 -4.99 5.88
CA LYS A 83 25.21 -3.66 5.36
C LYS A 83 23.92 -3.08 5.92
N THR A 84 23.15 -3.88 6.65
CA THR A 84 21.79 -3.53 7.08
C THR A 84 21.60 -4.05 8.49
N SER A 85 21.38 -3.16 9.44
CA SER A 85 21.13 -3.54 10.84
C SER A 85 19.66 -3.85 11.07
N ASP A 86 18.75 -3.19 10.36
CA ASP A 86 17.32 -3.40 10.54
C ASP A 86 16.59 -3.25 9.20
N PHE A 87 15.41 -3.86 9.09
CA PHE A 87 14.52 -3.58 7.98
C PHE A 87 13.06 -3.59 8.38
N MET A 88 12.27 -2.76 7.68
CA MET A 88 10.83 -2.78 7.76
C MET A 88 10.25 -3.51 6.56
N MET A 89 9.31 -4.42 6.79
CA MET A 89 8.43 -4.94 5.75
C MET A 89 7.07 -4.28 5.89
N ILE A 90 6.68 -3.53 4.87
CA ILE A 90 5.43 -2.79 4.81
C ILE A 90 4.56 -3.43 3.74
N THR A 91 3.32 -3.78 4.08
CA THR A 91 2.31 -4.21 3.10
C THR A 91 1.20 -3.18 3.05
N THR A 92 0.83 -2.69 1.86
CA THR A 92 -0.26 -1.72 1.73
C THR A 92 -1.16 -1.95 0.51
N THR A 93 -2.46 -1.70 0.68
CA THR A 93 -3.42 -1.57 -0.43
C THR A 93 -3.61 -0.12 -0.88
N ASN A 94 -3.02 0.85 -0.18
CA ASN A 94 -3.12 2.28 -0.48
C ASN A 94 -1.75 2.96 -0.40
N LEU A 95 -1.18 3.31 -1.57
CA LEU A 95 0.12 3.98 -1.63
C LEU A 95 0.12 5.38 -0.99
N GLU A 96 -1.03 6.06 -0.90
CA GLU A 96 -1.08 7.35 -0.20
C GLU A 96 -0.89 7.19 1.32
N ASP A 97 -1.39 6.10 1.91
CA ASP A 97 -1.15 5.81 3.33
C ASP A 97 0.30 5.39 3.58
N TYR A 98 0.95 4.71 2.61
CA TYR A 98 2.39 4.46 2.66
C TYR A 98 3.20 5.77 2.54
N LYS A 99 2.86 6.67 1.62
CA LYS A 99 3.52 7.98 1.52
C LYS A 99 3.38 8.76 2.82
N LEU A 100 2.18 8.80 3.39
CA LEU A 100 1.93 9.43 4.68
C LEU A 100 2.77 8.81 5.80
N LEU A 101 2.89 7.48 5.85
CA LEU A 101 3.78 6.81 6.79
C LEU A 101 5.23 7.31 6.65
N MET A 102 5.75 7.36 5.42
CA MET A 102 7.12 7.79 5.17
C MET A 102 7.35 9.26 5.51
N GLU A 103 6.41 10.16 5.18
CA GLU A 103 6.48 11.58 5.56
C GLU A 103 6.47 11.76 7.09
N LEU A 104 5.58 11.06 7.80
CA LEU A 104 5.53 11.14 9.27
C LEU A 104 6.79 10.57 9.93
N LEU A 105 7.40 9.54 9.35
CA LEU A 105 8.70 9.04 9.81
C LEU A 105 9.81 10.06 9.52
N ARG A 106 9.78 10.72 8.36
CA ARG A 106 10.72 11.79 7.99
C ARG A 106 10.66 12.99 8.94
N ASP A 107 9.46 13.35 9.39
CA ASP A 107 9.23 14.42 10.37
C ASP A 107 9.63 14.03 11.81
N SER A 108 9.87 12.74 12.07
CA SER A 108 10.26 12.23 13.38
C SER A 108 11.78 12.19 13.57
N LYS A 109 12.23 11.91 14.79
CA LYS A 109 13.66 11.69 15.07
C LYS A 109 14.26 10.47 14.35
N ILE A 110 13.45 9.59 13.74
CA ILE A 110 13.97 8.53 12.87
C ILE A 110 14.85 9.13 11.77
N TYR A 111 14.41 10.22 11.14
CA TYR A 111 15.16 10.91 10.07
C TYR A 111 15.67 12.28 10.50
N GLY A 112 14.85 13.09 11.18
CA GLY A 112 15.19 14.47 11.53
C GLY A 112 16.32 14.60 12.55
N GLU A 113 16.51 13.58 13.38
CA GLU A 113 17.66 13.44 14.28
C GLU A 113 18.30 12.07 14.04
N PRO A 114 18.87 11.85 12.84
CA PRO A 114 18.85 10.58 12.12
C PRO A 114 19.17 9.41 13.05
N TYR A 115 18.15 8.84 13.69
CA TYR A 115 18.30 7.64 14.52
C TYR A 115 18.54 6.43 13.61
N PHE A 116 18.03 6.50 12.38
CA PHE A 116 18.29 5.52 11.33
C PHE A 116 18.64 6.19 10.01
N ASP A 117 19.62 5.62 9.31
CA ASP A 117 19.90 5.92 7.91
C ASP A 117 19.10 4.96 7.02
N ILE A 118 18.42 5.47 5.99
CA ILE A 118 17.77 4.62 4.98
C ILE A 118 18.80 4.21 3.94
N ILE A 119 18.95 2.90 3.78
CA ILE A 119 19.89 2.31 2.84
C ILE A 119 19.24 2.08 1.49
N ASP A 120 18.03 1.53 1.48
CA ASP A 120 17.29 1.26 0.24
C ASP A 120 15.78 1.11 0.51
N ILE A 121 14.98 1.27 -0.54
CA ILE A 121 13.55 0.98 -0.56
C ILE A 121 13.22 0.10 -1.77
N ILE A 122 12.83 -1.14 -1.51
CA ILE A 122 12.50 -2.11 -2.54
C ILE A 122 10.98 -2.31 -2.56
N VAL A 123 10.33 -2.02 -3.68
CA VAL A 123 8.86 -2.13 -3.85
C VAL A 123 8.54 -3.25 -4.82
N GLY A 124 7.56 -4.08 -4.47
CA GLY A 124 7.01 -5.11 -5.34
C GLY A 124 5.56 -5.43 -5.03
N GLN A 125 4.97 -6.29 -5.85
CA GLN A 125 3.65 -6.87 -5.62
C GLN A 125 3.75 -8.37 -5.90
N GLU A 126 3.05 -9.17 -5.10
CA GLU A 126 3.17 -10.62 -5.13
C GLU A 126 2.72 -11.20 -6.49
N ASN A 127 3.57 -11.99 -7.13
CA ASN A 127 3.24 -12.77 -8.34
C ASN A 127 2.54 -11.98 -9.48
N LEU A 128 2.92 -10.71 -9.74
CA LEU A 128 2.31 -9.93 -10.82
C LEU A 128 2.51 -10.54 -12.23
N PHE A 129 3.52 -11.39 -12.40
CA PHE A 129 3.73 -12.09 -13.67
C PHE A 129 2.57 -13.02 -14.03
N GLU A 130 1.84 -13.55 -13.05
CA GLU A 130 0.65 -14.39 -13.27
C GLU A 130 -0.48 -13.58 -13.90
N ASP A 131 -0.74 -12.39 -13.35
CA ASP A 131 -1.76 -11.45 -13.85
C ASP A 131 -1.44 -11.04 -15.29
N PHE A 132 -0.15 -10.78 -15.57
CA PHE A 132 0.34 -10.52 -16.92
C PHE A 132 0.08 -11.70 -17.86
N ASN A 133 0.43 -12.92 -17.45
CA ASN A 133 0.24 -14.13 -18.26
C ASN A 133 -1.24 -14.41 -18.56
N GLU A 134 -2.14 -14.18 -17.59
CA GLU A 134 -3.58 -14.32 -17.81
C GLU A 134 -4.11 -13.29 -18.80
N LYS A 135 -3.63 -12.04 -18.71
CA LYS A 135 -3.99 -10.99 -19.68
C LYS A 135 -3.46 -11.34 -21.06
N PHE A 136 -2.21 -11.78 -21.16
CA PHE A 136 -1.58 -12.15 -22.42
C PHE A 136 -2.29 -13.31 -23.13
N LYS A 137 -2.75 -14.33 -22.39
CA LYS A 137 -3.57 -15.45 -22.91
C LYS A 137 -4.96 -15.04 -23.41
N LYS A 138 -5.50 -13.90 -22.96
CA LYS A 138 -6.81 -13.40 -23.41
C LYS A 138 -6.69 -12.56 -24.68
N GLU A 139 -5.50 -12.04 -24.96
CA GLU A 139 -5.21 -11.15 -26.09
C GLU A 139 -4.67 -11.90 -27.32
N ASN A 140 -4.26 -13.16 -27.16
CA ASN A 140 -3.79 -14.06 -28.22
C ASN A 140 -4.63 -15.35 -28.27
#